data_AF-A0A954YP38-F1
#
_entry.id   AF-A0A954YP38-F1
#
_cell.length_a   1.000
_cell.length_b   1.000
_cell.length_c   1.000
_cell.angle_alpha   90.00
_cell.angle_beta   90.00
_cell.angle_gamma   90.00
#
_symmetry.space_group_name_H-M   'P 1'
#
loop_
_entity.id
_entity.type
_entity.pdbx_description
1 polymer ?
#
loop_
_entity_poly.entity_id
_entity_poly.type
_entity_poly.pdbx_seq_one_letter_code
_entity_poly.pdbx_strand_id
1 'polypeptide(L)'
;QPLYRHVAALVDRLGAPLVGQCGYSGVGAVVWGKNVDLGGGRIIEKKSTWFLVPGFGAQGGTAADVAAAFDARGLGGIVNNSRGIIFAHRREEYAQRFGAARWQEAVEAATQAMIDQLRDVARA
;
A
#
# COMPACT_ATOMS: atom_id res chain seq x y z
N GLN A 1 -21.61 2.73 -15.69
CA GLN A 1 -20.31 2.59 -15.00
C GLN A 1 -20.55 2.23 -13.54
N PRO A 2 -19.66 1.48 -12.87
CA PRO A 2 -19.76 1.23 -11.43
C PRO A 2 -19.59 2.52 -10.60
N LEU A 3 -20.22 2.58 -9.42
CA LEU A 3 -20.16 3.75 -8.51
C LEU A 3 -18.72 4.18 -8.19
N TYR A 4 -17.82 3.23 -7.96
CA TYR A 4 -16.43 3.52 -7.61
C TYR A 4 -15.70 4.31 -8.72
N ARG A 5 -16.09 4.18 -10.00
CA ARG A 5 -15.51 4.96 -11.11
C ARG A 5 -15.97 6.42 -11.09
N HIS A 6 -17.19 6.69 -10.64
CA HIS A 6 -17.67 8.05 -10.41
C HIS A 6 -16.94 8.71 -9.23
N VAL A 7 -16.70 7.95 -8.16
CA VAL A 7 -15.90 8.41 -7.01
C VAL A 7 -14.45 8.68 -7.42
N ALA A 8 -13.84 7.82 -8.23
CA ALA A 8 -12.51 8.02 -8.78
C ALA A 8 -12.40 9.33 -9.58
N ALA A 9 -13.35 9.60 -10.48
CA ALA A 9 -13.39 10.84 -11.25
C ALA A 9 -13.59 12.08 -10.35
N LEU A 10 -14.31 11.94 -9.23
CA LEU A 10 -14.45 13.00 -8.25
C LEU A 10 -13.14 13.26 -7.50
N VAL A 11 -12.43 12.20 -7.08
CA VAL A 11 -11.09 12.30 -6.47
C VAL A 11 -10.12 13.02 -7.40
N ASP A 12 -10.09 12.66 -8.68
CA ASP A 12 -9.24 13.33 -9.69
C ASP A 12 -9.58 14.81 -9.85
N ARG A 13 -10.87 15.14 -9.86
CA ARG A 13 -11.33 16.52 -9.99
C ARG A 13 -10.96 17.36 -8.78
N LEU A 14 -11.19 16.84 -7.58
CA LEU A 14 -10.87 17.53 -6.33
C LEU A 14 -9.36 17.64 -6.11
N GLY A 15 -8.59 16.65 -6.56
CA GLY A 15 -7.14 16.61 -6.41
C GLY A 15 -6.37 17.48 -7.40
N ALA A 16 -6.92 17.72 -8.60
CA ALA A 16 -6.25 18.49 -9.66
C ALA A 16 -5.69 19.86 -9.22
N PRO A 17 -6.42 20.72 -8.48
CA PRO A 17 -5.88 22.00 -8.00
C PRO A 17 -4.92 21.87 -6.81
N LEU A 18 -4.77 20.67 -6.23
CA LEU A 18 -4.01 20.41 -5.01
C LEU A 18 -2.73 19.61 -5.27
N VAL A 19 -2.28 19.52 -6.53
CA VAL A 19 -1.02 18.87 -6.89
C VAL A 19 0.15 19.70 -6.41
N GLY A 20 0.93 19.14 -5.48
CA GLY A 20 2.13 19.77 -4.93
C GLY A 20 3.38 19.54 -5.77
N GLN A 21 4.51 20.05 -5.28
CA GLN A 21 5.81 19.98 -5.98
C GLN A 21 6.31 18.56 -6.25
N CYS A 22 5.89 17.56 -5.46
CA CYS A 22 6.24 16.16 -5.66
C CYS A 22 5.44 15.47 -6.78
N GLY A 23 4.51 16.18 -7.42
CA GLY A 23 3.64 15.65 -8.47
C GLY A 23 2.41 14.89 -7.96
N TYR A 24 2.19 14.88 -6.64
CA TYR A 24 1.02 14.26 -6.03
C TYR A 24 0.07 15.29 -5.41
N SER A 25 -1.21 14.94 -5.42
CA SER A 25 -2.35 15.69 -4.90
C SER A 25 -2.49 15.52 -3.38
N GLY A 26 -2.95 16.57 -2.71
CA GLY A 26 -3.39 16.51 -1.30
C GLY A 26 -4.66 15.67 -1.06
N VAL A 27 -5.37 15.29 -2.13
CA VAL A 27 -6.49 14.35 -2.11
C VAL A 27 -6.02 12.99 -2.63
N GLY A 28 -6.26 11.95 -1.84
CA GLY A 28 -5.96 10.55 -2.15
C GLY A 28 -7.21 9.67 -2.18
N ALA A 29 -7.01 8.37 -2.40
CA ALA A 29 -8.06 7.37 -2.35
C ALA A 29 -7.63 6.16 -1.49
N VAL A 30 -8.59 5.57 -0.80
CA VAL A 30 -8.41 4.27 -0.15
C VAL A 30 -8.89 3.21 -1.11
N VAL A 31 -8.03 2.26 -1.44
CA VAL A 31 -8.31 1.22 -2.41
C VAL A 31 -7.89 -0.13 -1.86
N TRP A 32 -8.70 -1.14 -2.11
CA TRP A 32 -8.28 -2.52 -1.89
C TRP A 32 -7.31 -2.93 -2.99
N GLY A 33 -6.22 -3.62 -2.66
CA GLY A 33 -5.17 -3.95 -3.64
C GLY A 33 -5.70 -4.57 -4.93
N LYS A 34 -6.55 -5.60 -4.81
CA LYS A 34 -7.18 -6.29 -5.96
C LYS A 34 -8.09 -5.40 -6.81
N ASN A 35 -8.51 -4.26 -6.26
CA ASN A 35 -9.41 -3.35 -6.93
C ASN A 35 -8.67 -2.21 -7.62
N VAL A 36 -7.36 -2.00 -7.43
CA VAL A 36 -6.65 -0.87 -8.08
C VAL A 36 -6.68 -0.99 -9.60
N ASP A 37 -6.77 -2.21 -10.11
CA ASP A 37 -6.82 -2.58 -11.52
C ASP A 37 -7.94 -3.59 -11.82
N LEU A 38 -9.21 -3.15 -11.72
CA LEU A 38 -10.37 -3.96 -12.10
C LEU A 38 -10.55 -4.02 -13.64
N GLY A 39 -9.55 -4.54 -14.36
CA GLY A 39 -9.69 -4.94 -15.76
C GLY A 39 -8.74 -4.29 -16.78
N GLY A 40 -7.47 -4.08 -16.43
CA GLY A 40 -6.42 -3.66 -17.38
C GLY A 40 -6.18 -2.14 -17.43
N GLY A 41 -6.52 -1.41 -16.36
CA GLY A 41 -6.29 0.02 -16.21
C GLY A 41 -6.55 0.50 -14.77
N ARG A 42 -5.77 1.50 -14.33
CA ARG A 42 -5.93 2.11 -13.00
C ARG A 42 -7.34 2.69 -12.85
N ILE A 43 -8.01 2.44 -11.72
CA ILE A 43 -9.32 3.04 -11.40
C ILE A 43 -9.29 4.57 -11.48
N ILE A 44 -8.14 5.18 -11.15
CA ILE A 44 -7.90 6.61 -11.19
C ILE A 44 -6.84 6.87 -12.27
N GLU A 45 -7.21 7.66 -13.27
CA GLU A 45 -6.39 7.83 -14.48
C GLU A 45 -5.20 8.78 -14.26
N LYS A 46 -5.33 9.74 -13.34
CA LYS A 46 -4.22 10.65 -13.02
C LYS A 46 -3.22 10.00 -12.07
N LYS A 47 -1.95 10.01 -12.49
CA LYS A 47 -0.79 9.53 -11.70
C LYS A 47 -0.50 10.38 -10.44
N SER A 48 -1.24 11.46 -10.20
CA SER A 48 -1.04 12.36 -9.06
C SER A 48 -1.75 11.91 -7.78
N THR A 49 -2.53 10.83 -7.79
CA THR A 49 -3.32 10.42 -6.62
C THR A 49 -2.52 9.48 -5.72
N TRP A 50 -2.51 9.75 -4.41
CA TRP A 50 -2.01 8.83 -3.39
C TRP A 50 -3.05 7.74 -3.11
N PHE A 51 -2.61 6.48 -3.10
CA PHE A 51 -3.41 5.33 -2.75
C PHE A 51 -3.03 4.79 -1.38
N LEU A 52 -3.98 4.76 -0.45
CA LEU A 52 -3.84 3.99 0.78
C LEU A 52 -4.39 2.58 0.54
N VAL A 53 -3.53 1.58 0.74
CA VAL A 53 -3.88 0.16 0.57
C VAL A 53 -3.87 -0.53 1.94
N PRO A 54 -5.03 -0.77 2.55
CA PRO A 54 -5.12 -1.49 3.81
C PRO A 54 -4.96 -3.01 3.62
N GLY A 55 -4.54 -3.70 4.68
CA GLY A 55 -4.73 -5.15 4.78
C GLY A 55 -3.63 -6.03 4.18
N PHE A 56 -2.43 -5.49 3.97
CA PHE A 56 -1.28 -6.29 3.53
C PHE A 56 -0.98 -7.44 4.50
N GLY A 57 -0.82 -8.65 3.98
CA GLY A 57 -0.57 -9.88 4.75
C GLY A 57 -1.80 -10.38 5.50
N ALA A 58 -2.21 -9.70 6.58
CA ALA A 58 -3.20 -10.22 7.53
C ALA A 58 -4.64 -10.30 7.00
N GLN A 59 -4.94 -9.63 5.88
CA GLN A 59 -6.25 -9.71 5.21
C GLN A 59 -6.15 -10.36 3.82
N GLY A 60 -5.05 -11.08 3.57
CA GLY A 60 -4.84 -11.81 2.32
C GLY A 60 -4.41 -10.96 1.13
N GLY A 61 -4.03 -9.70 1.35
CA GLY A 61 -3.40 -8.85 0.34
C GLY A 61 -1.94 -9.26 0.12
N THR A 62 -1.60 -9.58 -1.13
CA THR A 62 -0.24 -9.93 -1.58
C THR A 62 0.52 -8.70 -2.07
N ALA A 63 1.84 -8.83 -2.23
CA ALA A 63 2.64 -7.78 -2.85
C ALA A 63 2.20 -7.50 -4.30
N ALA A 64 1.78 -8.53 -5.04
CA ALA A 64 1.24 -8.37 -6.39
C ALA A 64 -0.06 -7.55 -6.40
N ASP A 65 -0.92 -7.74 -5.40
CA ASP A 65 -2.18 -6.98 -5.28
C ASP A 65 -1.93 -5.47 -5.06
N VAL A 66 -0.76 -5.06 -4.57
CA VAL A 66 -0.46 -3.65 -4.30
C VAL A 66 0.43 -3.00 -5.35
N ALA A 67 0.98 -3.77 -6.30
CA ALA A 67 1.87 -3.27 -7.36
C ALA A 67 1.22 -2.12 -8.16
N ALA A 68 -0.06 -2.27 -8.50
CA ALA A 68 -0.81 -1.27 -9.26
C ALA A 68 -1.01 0.07 -8.52
N ALA A 69 -0.78 0.12 -7.20
CA ALA A 69 -0.81 1.36 -6.44
C ALA A 69 0.43 2.22 -6.70
N PHE A 70 1.56 1.62 -7.10
CA PHE A 70 2.80 2.32 -7.34
C PHE A 70 2.88 2.92 -8.76
N ASP A 71 3.61 4.01 -8.92
CA ASP A 71 3.99 4.57 -10.22
C ASP A 71 5.35 4.01 -10.66
N ALA A 72 5.83 4.41 -11.83
CA ALA A 72 7.11 3.94 -12.37
C ALA A 72 8.34 4.34 -11.53
N ARG A 73 8.18 5.22 -10.54
CA ARG A 73 9.23 5.61 -9.58
C ARG A 73 9.12 4.79 -8.28
N GLY A 74 8.15 3.89 -8.16
CA GLY A 74 7.82 3.18 -6.93
C GLY A 74 7.09 4.03 -5.90
N LEU A 75 6.51 5.17 -6.29
CA LEU A 75 5.78 6.10 -5.42
C LEU A 75 4.26 5.98 -5.64
N GLY A 76 3.45 6.73 -4.90
CA GLY A 76 2.00 6.80 -5.08
C GLY A 76 1.19 5.79 -4.27
N GLY A 77 1.81 4.72 -3.78
CA GLY A 77 1.19 3.74 -2.88
C GLY A 77 1.67 3.89 -1.44
N ILE A 78 0.74 3.86 -0.49
CA ILE A 78 0.97 3.73 0.95
C ILE A 78 0.32 2.43 1.39
N VAL A 79 1.12 1.44 1.80
CA VAL A 79 0.62 0.11 2.17
C VAL A 79 0.60 -0.03 3.68
N ASN A 80 -0.57 -0.29 4.26
CA ASN A 80 -0.73 -0.46 5.69
C ASN A 80 -0.61 -1.94 6.12
N ASN A 81 0.22 -2.19 7.14
CA ASN A 81 0.36 -3.46 7.83
C ASN A 81 0.50 -3.24 9.35
N SER A 82 -0.61 -3.00 10.04
CA SER A 82 -0.55 -2.74 11.49
C SER A 82 -0.25 -4.01 12.30
N ARG A 83 -1.16 -5.01 12.28
CA ARG A 83 -1.04 -6.19 13.15
C ARG A 83 0.17 -7.07 12.81
N GLY A 84 0.53 -7.19 11.53
CA GLY A 84 1.65 -8.01 11.10
C GLY A 84 3.01 -7.45 11.53
N ILE A 85 3.09 -6.15 11.82
CA ILE A 85 4.27 -5.48 12.38
C ILE A 85 4.18 -5.40 13.91
N ILE A 86 3.12 -4.79 14.47
CA ILE A 86 2.98 -4.55 15.92
C ILE A 86 3.08 -5.85 16.74
N PHE A 87 2.47 -6.93 16.24
CA PHE A 87 2.46 -8.23 16.92
C PHE A 87 3.44 -9.23 16.31
N ALA A 88 4.44 -8.76 15.56
CA ALA A 88 5.45 -9.62 14.94
C ALA A 88 6.11 -10.57 15.95
N HIS A 89 6.44 -10.07 17.14
CA HIS A 89 7.04 -10.84 18.24
C HIS A 89 6.24 -12.08 18.69
N ARG A 90 4.95 -12.18 18.36
CA ARG A 90 4.10 -13.33 18.68
C ARG A 90 4.03 -14.36 17.55
N ARG A 91 4.48 -14.01 16.34
CA ARG A 91 4.50 -14.94 15.22
C ARG A 91 5.67 -15.90 15.39
N GLU A 92 5.46 -17.15 15.03
CA GLU A 92 6.41 -18.25 15.30
C GLU A 92 7.82 -17.93 14.80
N GLU A 93 7.96 -17.41 13.58
CA GLU A 93 9.25 -17.13 12.95
C GLU A 93 10.07 -16.05 13.69
N TYR A 94 9.39 -15.07 14.29
CA TYR A 94 10.06 -13.99 15.04
C TYR A 94 10.20 -14.34 16.52
N ALA A 95 9.22 -15.06 17.08
CA ALA A 95 9.28 -15.55 18.45
C ALA A 95 10.46 -16.51 18.65
N GLN A 96 10.68 -17.44 17.70
CA GLN A 96 11.82 -18.37 17.73
C GLN A 96 13.16 -17.64 17.54
N ARG A 97 13.21 -16.59 16.72
CA ARG A 97 14.45 -15.85 16.41
C ARG A 97 14.86 -14.85 17.49
N PHE A 98 13.90 -14.12 18.03
CA PHE A 98 14.15 -12.98 18.93
C PHE A 98 13.77 -13.29 20.39
N GLY A 99 12.77 -14.12 20.63
CA GLY A 99 12.21 -14.35 21.97
C GLY A 99 11.44 -13.15 22.50
N ALA A 100 10.77 -13.31 23.65
CA ALA A 100 9.85 -12.30 24.18
C ALA A 100 10.53 -10.97 24.59
N ALA A 101 11.80 -11.02 25.04
CA ALA A 101 12.52 -9.84 25.52
C ALA A 101 12.95 -8.88 24.40
N ARG A 102 13.07 -9.37 23.15
CA ARG A 102 13.54 -8.61 21.98
C ARG A 102 12.41 -8.32 21.00
N TRP A 103 11.26 -7.92 21.52
CA TRP A 103 10.07 -7.67 20.69
C TRP A 103 10.24 -6.50 19.72
N GLN A 104 11.07 -5.50 20.06
CA GLN A 104 11.39 -4.38 19.17
C GLN A 104 12.15 -4.86 17.93
N GLU A 105 13.13 -5.76 18.11
CA GLU A 105 13.88 -6.36 16.98
C GLU A 105 12.96 -7.19 16.09
N ALA A 106 11.96 -7.88 16.67
CA ALA A 106 10.93 -8.57 15.88
C ALA A 106 10.06 -7.59 15.06
N VAL A 107 9.67 -6.45 15.64
CA VAL A 107 8.91 -5.39 14.94
C VAL A 107 9.74 -4.78 13.81
N GLU A 108 11.01 -4.49 14.05
CA GLU A 108 11.95 -3.98 13.04
C GLU A 108 12.14 -5.00 11.92
N ALA A 109 12.40 -6.27 12.25
CA ALA A 109 12.57 -7.34 11.27
C ALA A 109 11.32 -7.54 10.40
N ALA A 110 10.12 -7.48 10.99
CA ALA A 110 8.87 -7.56 10.22
C ALA A 110 8.65 -6.33 9.32
N THR A 111 9.05 -5.14 9.78
CA THR A 111 9.02 -3.92 8.97
C THR A 111 9.96 -4.04 7.78
N GLN A 112 11.19 -4.50 8.01
CA GLN A 112 12.18 -4.68 6.94
C GLN A 112 11.73 -5.74 5.93
N ALA A 113 11.21 -6.88 6.42
CA ALA A 113 10.65 -7.92 5.54
C ALA A 113 9.52 -7.40 4.66
N MET A 114 8.65 -6.54 5.18
CA MET A 114 7.61 -5.88 4.38
C MET A 114 8.20 -4.91 3.35
N ILE A 115 9.19 -4.10 3.73
CA ILE A 115 9.87 -3.19 2.80
C ILE A 115 10.46 -3.97 1.63
N ASP A 116 11.12 -5.09 1.91
CA ASP A 116 11.75 -5.90 0.87
C ASP A 116 10.69 -6.53 -0.05
N GLN A 117 9.61 -7.09 0.51
CA GLN A 117 8.48 -7.59 -0.28
C GLN A 117 7.84 -6.52 -1.18
N LEU A 118 7.73 -5.28 -0.71
CA LEU A 118 7.18 -4.17 -1.48
C LEU A 118 8.15 -3.64 -2.54
N ARG A 119 9.46 -3.67 -2.26
CA ARG A 119 10.48 -3.18 -3.20
C ARG A 119 10.49 -4.01 -4.48
N ASP A 120 10.27 -5.32 -4.37
CA ASP A 120 10.22 -6.24 -5.51
C ASP A 120 9.05 -5.93 -6.45
N VAL A 121 7.91 -5.48 -5.91
CA VAL A 121 6.70 -5.20 -6.69
C VAL A 121 6.55 -3.74 -7.11
N ALA A 122 7.16 -2.80 -6.38
CA ALA A 122 7.13 -1.38 -6.73
C ALA A 122 8.08 -1.03 -7.90
N ARG A 123 8.97 -1.95 -8.28
CA ARG A 123 9.94 -1.78 -9.38
C ARG A 123 9.66 -2.70 -10.59
N ALA A 124 8.66 -3.57 -10.48
CA ALA A 124 8.22 -4.47 -11.55
C ALA A 124 7.28 -3.74 -12.52
#